data_AF-A0A952R1H5-F1
#
_entry.id   AF-A0A952R1H5-F1
#
_cell.length_a   1.000
_cell.length_b   1.000
_cell.length_c   1.000
_cell.angle_alpha   90.00
_cell.angle_beta   90.00
_cell.angle_gamma   90.00
#
_symmetry.space_group_name_H-M   'P 1'
#
loop_
_entity.id
_entity.type
_entity.pdbx_description
1 polymer ?
#
loop_
_entity_poly.entity_id
_entity_poly.type
_entity_poly.pdbx_seq_one_letter_code
_entity_poly.pdbx_strand_id
1 'polypeptide(L)'
;MSNREARPLQYAPRLRRAAAALVALALTTSVAVAQECTKYVSEAGSGRQASAERPARDLGNIVSDLQAGDVVCITGGTYTGRADNGATLIEIPVEIYGGYSPDFSSRDPWGAHRTVFTGVHNSANFSTDYLLTIDTSAFATRLMAARGEETVHTVVVDGIIFDSGDRNYYAGNDQSRIIRLGTPQHTPTPESGGLRIRTGITSTVVVRNVVVVNTAPTQGAISLYPGAAAQVTVTNNVAVNNTGAGFHLAAAIAANDSADMPSYDFSNNVSVFNEKHDAFGTFGGSSLILESGTKVSMTNNVFAYNDNYGIDNAKRADDLIIVGNVIAGNAQADYLEFNTKMSLRDFEDWAEYVAEPWDNVALDLAFDISPQWGALYASRNVIDRNAAEAEVQVVDAWYNHVRSFFGWNLIGTDLSVDSNIWLPRMSLDDAFAVAVLVDGQYGVTWP
;
A
#
# COMPACT_ATOMS: atom_id res chain seq x y z
N MET A 1 71.12 -29.31 -25.95
CA MET A 1 70.68 -29.78 -24.62
C MET A 1 69.57 -28.86 -24.18
N SER A 2 68.41 -29.47 -23.99
CA SER A 2 67.08 -28.85 -24.02
C SER A 2 66.51 -28.71 -22.61
N ASN A 3 65.48 -27.86 -22.53
CA ASN A 3 64.39 -27.83 -21.54
C ASN A 3 64.60 -27.00 -20.27
N ARG A 4 64.01 -25.79 -20.35
CA ARG A 4 63.10 -25.25 -19.34
C ARG A 4 62.12 -26.33 -18.87
N GLU A 5 61.93 -26.47 -17.56
CA GLU A 5 60.64 -26.84 -16.98
C GLU A 5 60.40 -26.03 -15.70
N ALA A 6 59.18 -25.53 -15.61
CA ALA A 6 58.64 -24.69 -14.55
C ALA A 6 58.07 -25.52 -13.40
N ARG A 7 57.97 -24.91 -12.20
CA ARG A 7 56.97 -25.22 -11.15
C ARG A 7 57.10 -24.18 -10.00
N PRO A 8 56.06 -23.98 -9.17
CA PRO A 8 55.12 -22.86 -9.35
C PRO A 8 55.04 -21.90 -8.14
N LEU A 9 54.51 -20.70 -8.40
CA LEU A 9 54.02 -19.78 -7.35
C LEU A 9 52.84 -20.41 -6.63
N GLN A 10 53.00 -20.65 -5.32
CA GLN A 10 51.93 -21.08 -4.43
C GLN A 10 50.87 -19.98 -4.31
N TYR A 11 49.75 -20.18 -4.99
CA TYR A 11 48.50 -19.50 -4.69
C TYR A 11 47.98 -20.00 -3.34
N ALA A 12 47.97 -19.14 -2.34
CA ALA A 12 47.20 -19.38 -1.12
C ALA A 12 45.70 -19.36 -1.48
N PRO A 13 44.92 -20.40 -1.12
CA PRO A 13 43.48 -20.32 -1.26
C PRO A 13 42.93 -19.34 -0.22
N ARG A 14 42.37 -18.22 -0.68
CA ARG A 14 41.48 -17.40 0.14
C ARG A 14 40.32 -18.29 0.57
N LEU A 15 40.22 -18.56 1.87
CA LEU A 15 39.08 -19.17 2.52
C LEU A 15 37.81 -18.41 2.12
N ARG A 16 37.10 -18.92 1.11
CA ARG A 16 35.70 -18.59 0.88
C ARG A 16 34.95 -19.12 2.10
N ARG A 17 34.58 -18.23 3.02
CA ARG A 17 33.52 -18.51 3.99
C ARG A 17 32.24 -18.69 3.17
N ALA A 18 31.93 -19.94 2.83
CA ALA A 18 30.59 -20.30 2.42
C ALA A 18 29.70 -20.11 3.65
N ALA A 19 29.02 -18.98 3.73
CA ALA A 19 27.81 -18.88 4.53
C ALA A 19 26.80 -19.81 3.86
N ALA A 20 26.65 -21.00 4.40
CA ALA A 20 25.56 -21.88 4.03
C ALA A 20 24.27 -21.23 4.57
N ALA A 21 23.60 -20.46 3.71
CA ALA A 21 22.22 -20.06 3.93
C ALA A 21 21.38 -21.34 3.84
N LEU A 22 21.04 -21.90 5.00
CA LEU A 22 20.01 -22.93 5.13
C LEU A 22 18.67 -22.26 4.79
N VAL A 23 18.28 -22.33 3.52
CA VAL A 23 16.91 -22.03 3.10
C VAL A 23 16.03 -23.16 3.65
N ALA A 24 15.53 -22.97 4.86
CA ALA A 24 14.45 -23.78 5.39
C ALA A 24 13.17 -23.34 4.69
N LEU A 25 12.80 -24.05 3.62
CA LEU A 25 11.51 -23.92 2.96
C LEU A 25 10.44 -24.48 3.92
N ALA A 26 10.01 -23.67 4.88
CA ALA A 26 8.87 -23.97 5.73
C ALA A 26 7.60 -23.81 4.90
N LEU A 27 7.13 -24.90 4.31
CA LEU A 27 5.74 -25.02 3.87
C LEU A 27 4.85 -24.90 5.12
N THR A 28 4.47 -23.68 5.47
CA THR A 28 3.44 -23.42 6.48
C THR A 28 2.10 -23.81 5.86
N THR A 29 1.74 -25.08 5.97
CA THR A 29 0.33 -25.46 5.91
C THR A 29 -0.33 -24.79 7.10
N SER A 30 -1.04 -23.70 6.85
CA SER A 30 -1.87 -22.99 7.82
C SER A 30 -2.91 -23.97 8.35
N VAL A 31 -2.59 -24.64 9.46
CA VAL A 31 -3.62 -25.27 10.27
C VAL A 31 -4.42 -24.10 10.80
N ALA A 32 -5.62 -23.88 10.26
CA ALA A 32 -6.54 -22.87 10.75
C ALA A 32 -6.82 -23.19 12.22
N VAL A 33 -6.08 -22.56 13.13
CA VAL A 33 -6.49 -22.46 14.52
C VAL A 33 -7.85 -21.78 14.45
N ALA A 34 -8.88 -22.40 15.04
CA ALA A 34 -10.19 -21.78 15.11
C ALA A 34 -10.00 -20.41 15.78
N GLN A 35 -10.12 -19.33 15.00
CA GLN A 35 -10.02 -17.97 15.51
C GLN A 35 -11.19 -17.79 16.48
N GLU A 36 -10.92 -17.53 17.76
CA GLU A 36 -11.97 -17.26 18.74
C GLU A 36 -12.51 -15.84 18.54
N CYS A 37 -13.46 -15.71 17.61
CA CYS A 37 -14.10 -14.44 17.30
C CYS A 37 -14.98 -13.97 18.47
N THR A 38 -14.84 -12.71 18.88
CA THR A 38 -15.68 -12.08 19.91
C THR A 38 -16.87 -11.33 19.29
N LYS A 39 -16.74 -10.92 18.02
CA LYS A 39 -17.78 -10.21 17.26
C LYS A 39 -17.94 -10.81 15.87
N TYR A 40 -19.17 -10.82 15.37
CA TYR A 40 -19.55 -11.45 14.11
C TYR A 40 -20.30 -10.47 13.21
N VAL A 41 -19.87 -10.35 11.95
CA VAL A 41 -20.47 -9.47 10.94
C VAL A 41 -20.82 -10.29 9.70
N SER A 42 -22.01 -10.06 9.15
CA SER A 42 -22.49 -10.68 7.92
C SER A 42 -23.46 -9.75 7.21
N GLU A 43 -23.45 -9.70 5.88
CA GLU A 43 -24.36 -8.87 5.08
C GLU A 43 -25.85 -9.15 5.37
N ALA A 44 -26.20 -10.39 5.69
CA ALA A 44 -27.55 -10.80 6.09
C ALA A 44 -27.86 -10.53 7.59
N GLY A 45 -26.89 -10.01 8.32
CA GLY A 45 -26.95 -9.75 9.75
C GLY A 45 -27.97 -8.68 10.14
N SER A 46 -28.38 -8.71 11.40
CA SER A 46 -29.34 -7.76 11.98
C SER A 46 -29.14 -7.52 13.49
N GLY A 47 -28.17 -8.20 14.12
CA GLY A 47 -27.92 -8.09 15.55
C GLY A 47 -27.04 -6.90 15.89
N ARG A 48 -27.43 -6.12 16.89
CA ARG A 48 -26.60 -5.01 17.40
C ARG A 48 -25.42 -5.46 18.24
N GLN A 49 -25.55 -6.61 18.91
CA GLN A 49 -24.49 -7.16 19.78
C GLN A 49 -23.43 -7.98 19.02
N ALA A 50 -23.65 -8.26 17.73
CA ALA A 50 -22.74 -9.02 16.88
C ALA A 50 -22.33 -10.38 17.44
N SER A 51 -23.29 -11.18 17.93
CA SER A 51 -23.03 -12.57 18.30
C SER A 51 -23.04 -13.48 17.07
N ALA A 52 -22.52 -14.70 17.18
CA ALA A 52 -22.51 -15.67 16.07
C ALA A 52 -23.92 -15.96 15.54
N GLU A 53 -24.91 -16.07 16.43
CA GLU A 53 -26.31 -16.36 16.08
C GLU A 53 -27.05 -15.15 15.50
N ARG A 54 -26.59 -13.94 15.85
CA ARG A 54 -27.16 -12.67 15.40
C ARG A 54 -26.02 -11.71 15.04
N PRO A 55 -25.33 -11.95 13.91
CA PRO A 55 -24.25 -11.09 13.47
C PRO A 55 -24.76 -9.70 13.15
N ALA A 56 -23.89 -8.71 13.28
CA ALA A 56 -24.16 -7.37 12.80
C ALA A 56 -24.14 -7.31 11.29
N ARG A 57 -24.90 -6.38 10.72
CA ARG A 57 -25.00 -6.22 9.26
C ARG A 57 -23.72 -5.68 8.62
N ASP A 58 -23.03 -4.81 9.36
CA ASP A 58 -21.88 -4.04 8.88
C ASP A 58 -20.99 -3.69 10.08
N LEU A 59 -19.68 -3.63 9.86
CA LEU A 59 -18.69 -3.27 10.88
C LEU A 59 -18.98 -1.88 11.49
N GLY A 60 -19.37 -0.91 10.66
CA GLY A 60 -19.71 0.44 11.09
C GLY A 60 -20.88 0.51 12.08
N ASN A 61 -21.72 -0.53 12.14
CA ASN A 61 -22.84 -0.59 13.10
C ASN A 61 -22.41 -0.95 14.52
N ILE A 62 -21.22 -1.50 14.70
CA ILE A 62 -20.77 -2.03 16.00
C ILE A 62 -19.55 -1.32 16.57
N VAL A 63 -18.98 -0.34 15.84
CA VAL A 63 -17.81 0.43 16.26
C VAL A 63 -17.93 0.97 17.69
N SER A 64 -19.10 1.50 18.06
CA SER A 64 -19.33 2.07 19.40
C SER A 64 -19.31 1.03 20.53
N ASP A 65 -19.48 -0.24 20.17
CA ASP A 65 -19.63 -1.36 21.10
C ASP A 65 -18.41 -2.28 21.10
N LEU A 66 -17.42 -1.98 20.24
CA LEU A 66 -16.12 -2.65 20.23
C LEU A 66 -15.35 -2.31 21.51
N GLN A 67 -14.54 -3.26 21.95
CA GLN A 67 -13.60 -3.12 23.05
C GLN A 67 -12.18 -3.42 22.58
N ALA A 68 -11.19 -2.87 23.28
CA ALA A 68 -9.78 -3.18 23.03
C ALA A 68 -9.56 -4.70 23.14
N GLY A 69 -8.96 -5.30 22.12
CA GLY A 69 -8.73 -6.73 22.01
C GLY A 69 -9.89 -7.54 21.42
N ASP A 70 -10.98 -6.89 20.98
CA ASP A 70 -12.03 -7.60 20.24
C ASP A 70 -11.49 -8.20 18.92
N VAL A 71 -11.96 -9.41 18.63
CA VAL A 71 -11.69 -10.15 17.40
C VAL A 71 -12.97 -10.20 16.57
N VAL A 72 -12.98 -9.47 15.45
CA VAL A 72 -14.13 -9.34 14.57
C VAL A 72 -13.97 -10.27 13.37
N CYS A 73 -14.89 -11.22 13.22
CA CYS A 73 -14.96 -12.11 12.07
C CYS A 73 -16.09 -11.70 11.14
N ILE A 74 -15.79 -11.61 9.85
CA ILE A 74 -16.69 -11.06 8.82
C ILE A 74 -16.87 -12.09 7.71
N THR A 75 -18.13 -12.39 7.37
CA THR A 75 -18.42 -13.30 6.26
C THR A 75 -18.08 -12.66 4.92
N GLY A 76 -17.97 -13.48 3.87
CA GLY A 76 -18.02 -12.98 2.50
C GLY A 76 -19.29 -12.17 2.24
N GLY A 77 -19.19 -11.18 1.35
CA GLY A 77 -20.25 -10.21 1.04
C GLY A 77 -19.70 -8.82 0.74
N THR A 78 -20.60 -7.91 0.38
CA THR A 78 -20.26 -6.50 0.07
C THR A 78 -20.79 -5.58 1.18
N TYR A 79 -19.90 -4.77 1.75
CA TYR A 79 -20.17 -3.91 2.89
C TYR A 79 -19.94 -2.46 2.51
N THR A 80 -20.98 -1.65 2.61
CA THR A 80 -21.01 -0.24 2.18
C THR A 80 -20.80 0.74 3.34
N GLY A 81 -20.53 0.23 4.55
CA GLY A 81 -20.43 1.03 5.76
C GLY A 81 -21.79 1.36 6.35
N ARG A 82 -21.77 1.95 7.54
CA ARG A 82 -23.00 2.31 8.26
C ARG A 82 -23.82 3.32 7.45
N ALA A 83 -25.03 2.91 7.08
CA ALA A 83 -25.96 3.71 6.27
C ALA A 83 -25.34 4.19 4.95
N ASP A 84 -24.58 3.29 4.30
CA ASP A 84 -23.95 3.49 3.00
C ASP A 84 -22.96 4.66 2.97
N ASN A 85 -22.32 4.98 4.10
CA ASN A 85 -21.37 6.09 4.17
C ASN A 85 -20.03 5.78 3.48
N GLY A 86 -19.70 4.51 3.26
CA GLY A 86 -18.46 4.06 2.63
C GLY A 86 -17.20 4.30 3.47
N ALA A 87 -17.31 4.44 4.79
CA ALA A 87 -16.15 4.62 5.66
C ALA A 87 -16.40 4.13 7.09
N THR A 88 -15.37 3.51 7.68
CA THR A 88 -15.40 3.05 9.08
C THR A 88 -14.16 3.55 9.82
N LEU A 89 -14.36 4.20 10.97
CA LEU A 89 -13.30 4.61 11.89
C LEU A 89 -13.41 3.80 13.18
N ILE A 90 -12.30 3.19 13.60
CA ILE A 90 -12.17 2.48 14.88
C ILE A 90 -11.02 3.12 15.67
N GLU A 91 -11.29 3.54 16.90
CA GLU A 91 -10.31 4.28 17.73
C GLU A 91 -9.66 3.42 18.83
N ILE A 92 -9.88 2.11 18.78
CA ILE A 92 -9.41 1.12 19.76
C ILE A 92 -8.74 -0.06 19.06
N PRO A 93 -7.78 -0.74 19.71
CA PRO A 93 -7.08 -1.87 19.10
C PRO A 93 -8.01 -3.07 18.95
N VAL A 94 -8.16 -3.55 17.72
CA VAL A 94 -8.99 -4.71 17.38
C VAL A 94 -8.31 -5.54 16.30
N GLU A 95 -8.77 -6.78 16.17
CA GLU A 95 -8.38 -7.70 15.11
C GLU A 95 -9.56 -7.93 14.17
N ILE A 96 -9.37 -7.78 12.86
CA ILE A 96 -10.43 -7.89 11.86
C ILE A 96 -10.04 -8.97 10.85
N TYR A 97 -10.90 -9.98 10.73
CA TYR A 97 -10.72 -11.12 9.84
C TYR A 97 -11.91 -11.22 8.88
N GLY A 98 -11.68 -10.93 7.60
CA GLY A 98 -12.62 -11.24 6.51
C GLY A 98 -12.46 -12.66 6.00
N GLY A 99 -13.35 -13.09 5.10
CA GLY A 99 -13.21 -14.36 4.42
C GLY A 99 -14.06 -15.50 4.96
N TYR A 100 -14.98 -15.28 5.90
CA TYR A 100 -15.72 -16.40 6.51
C TYR A 100 -16.89 -16.88 5.66
N SER A 101 -17.16 -18.19 5.72
CA SER A 101 -18.42 -18.77 5.24
C SER A 101 -19.62 -18.16 5.98
N PRO A 102 -20.85 -18.26 5.44
CA PRO A 102 -22.05 -17.71 6.09
C PRO A 102 -22.32 -18.20 7.52
N ASP A 103 -21.79 -19.37 7.87
CA ASP A 103 -21.90 -19.99 9.20
C ASP A 103 -20.62 -19.86 10.05
N PHE A 104 -19.63 -19.09 9.58
CA PHE A 104 -18.32 -18.89 10.21
C PHE A 104 -17.50 -20.16 10.45
N SER A 105 -17.85 -21.28 9.80
CA SER A 105 -17.17 -22.57 10.00
C SER A 105 -15.89 -22.75 9.17
N SER A 106 -15.74 -21.99 8.07
CA SER A 106 -14.56 -22.01 7.21
C SER A 106 -14.16 -20.61 6.76
N ARG A 107 -12.90 -20.47 6.32
CA ARG A 107 -12.35 -19.20 5.86
C ARG A 107 -11.64 -19.37 4.52
N ASP A 108 -11.99 -18.51 3.55
CA ASP A 108 -11.42 -18.45 2.21
C ASP A 108 -11.52 -17.00 1.66
N PRO A 109 -10.59 -16.11 2.06
CA PRO A 109 -10.75 -14.68 1.85
C PRO A 109 -10.56 -14.24 0.39
N TRP A 110 -9.88 -15.02 -0.45
CA TRP A 110 -9.64 -14.70 -1.86
C TRP A 110 -10.46 -15.57 -2.83
N GLY A 111 -10.99 -16.71 -2.37
CA GLY A 111 -11.87 -17.59 -3.13
C GLY A 111 -13.35 -17.33 -2.87
N ALA A 112 -14.04 -18.28 -2.25
CA ALA A 112 -15.51 -18.33 -2.18
C ALA A 112 -16.13 -17.30 -1.22
N HIS A 113 -15.36 -16.70 -0.32
CA HIS A 113 -15.89 -15.90 0.79
C HIS A 113 -15.30 -14.49 0.86
N ARG A 114 -15.06 -13.86 -0.29
CA ARG A 114 -14.54 -12.49 -0.42
C ARG A 114 -15.34 -11.48 0.42
N THR A 115 -14.69 -10.85 1.39
CA THR A 115 -15.23 -9.73 2.18
C THR A 115 -14.81 -8.42 1.52
N VAL A 116 -15.76 -7.74 0.86
CA VAL A 116 -15.50 -6.51 0.08
C VAL A 116 -16.03 -5.29 0.83
N PHE A 117 -15.14 -4.40 1.23
CA PHE A 117 -15.48 -3.08 1.74
C PHE A 117 -15.49 -2.09 0.57
N THR A 118 -16.60 -1.39 0.42
CA THR A 118 -16.83 -0.43 -0.66
C THR A 118 -17.69 0.74 -0.18
N GLY A 119 -18.17 1.57 -1.10
CA GLY A 119 -19.14 2.63 -0.83
C GLY A 119 -20.14 2.76 -1.98
N VAL A 120 -21.10 3.66 -1.80
CA VAL A 120 -22.13 3.95 -2.80
C VAL A 120 -21.96 5.40 -3.25
N HIS A 121 -21.60 5.58 -4.53
CA HIS A 121 -21.57 6.92 -5.14
C HIS A 121 -22.92 7.63 -4.94
N ASN A 122 -22.89 8.93 -4.61
CA ASN A 122 -24.07 9.74 -4.30
C ASN A 122 -24.92 9.29 -3.10
N SER A 123 -24.40 8.44 -2.21
CA SER A 123 -25.08 8.13 -0.95
C SER A 123 -25.39 9.40 -0.15
N ALA A 124 -26.54 9.41 0.55
CA ALA A 124 -26.94 10.54 1.39
C ALA A 124 -25.96 10.79 2.55
N ASN A 125 -25.26 9.75 3.03
CA ASN A 125 -24.29 9.84 4.13
C ASN A 125 -22.85 9.68 3.65
N PHE A 126 -22.59 9.93 2.36
CA PHE A 126 -21.29 9.72 1.74
C PHE A 126 -20.15 10.38 2.54
N SER A 127 -19.14 9.58 2.91
CA SER A 127 -17.86 10.06 3.44
C SER A 127 -16.79 9.96 2.36
N THR A 128 -15.79 10.83 2.42
CA THR A 128 -14.56 10.80 1.61
C THR A 128 -13.37 10.19 2.35
N ASP A 129 -13.56 9.65 3.55
CA ASP A 129 -12.49 9.06 4.36
C ASP A 129 -12.04 7.70 3.82
N TYR A 130 -10.96 7.13 4.36
CA TYR A 130 -10.56 5.76 4.03
C TYR A 130 -11.70 4.77 4.31
N LEU A 131 -11.81 3.72 3.49
CA LEU A 131 -12.84 2.68 3.67
C LEU A 131 -12.76 2.07 5.08
N LEU A 132 -11.54 1.82 5.57
CA LEU A 132 -11.26 1.49 6.97
C LEU A 132 -10.11 2.32 7.52
N THR A 133 -10.36 3.00 8.63
CA THR A 133 -9.35 3.62 9.49
C THR A 133 -9.35 2.97 10.86
N ILE A 134 -8.18 2.54 11.33
CA ILE A 134 -7.95 2.18 12.74
C ILE A 134 -6.94 3.18 13.29
N ASP A 135 -7.37 4.07 14.19
CA ASP A 135 -6.51 5.08 14.82
C ASP A 135 -6.46 4.87 16.35
N THR A 136 -5.48 4.12 16.82
CA THR A 136 -5.24 3.88 18.26
C THR A 136 -4.22 4.84 18.86
N SER A 137 -3.89 5.96 18.18
CA SER A 137 -2.83 6.88 18.64
C SER A 137 -3.13 7.53 20.00
N ALA A 138 -4.40 7.56 20.42
CA ALA A 138 -4.83 7.99 21.74
C ALA A 138 -4.86 6.87 22.80
N PHE A 139 -4.81 5.59 22.41
CA PHE A 139 -4.92 4.44 23.32
C PHE A 139 -3.62 4.10 24.05
N ALA A 140 -2.48 4.26 23.40
CA ALA A 140 -1.17 3.91 23.96
C ALA A 140 -0.18 5.06 23.77
N THR A 141 -0.27 6.06 24.64
CA THR A 141 0.55 7.28 24.52
C THR A 141 1.84 7.19 25.32
N ARG A 142 2.83 8.04 24.99
CA ARG A 142 4.03 8.21 25.82
C ARG A 142 3.73 8.65 27.25
N LEU A 143 2.67 9.43 27.44
CA LEU A 143 2.26 9.89 28.76
C LEU A 143 1.77 8.73 29.62
N MET A 144 1.03 7.78 29.03
CA MET A 144 0.61 6.56 29.69
C MET A 144 1.81 5.70 30.08
N ALA A 145 2.75 5.47 29.15
CA ALA A 145 3.99 4.75 29.47
C ALA A 145 4.79 5.44 30.59
N ALA A 146 4.91 6.77 30.58
CA ALA A 146 5.59 7.52 31.63
C ALA A 146 4.90 7.43 33.00
N ARG A 147 3.61 7.08 33.05
CA ARG A 147 2.85 6.79 34.26
C ARG A 147 2.89 5.32 34.68
N GLY A 148 3.56 4.47 33.91
CA GLY A 148 3.61 3.02 34.14
C GLY A 148 2.33 2.28 33.74
N GLU A 149 1.50 2.88 32.88
CA GLU A 149 0.30 2.24 32.33
C GLU A 149 0.69 1.27 31.18
N GLU A 150 -0.13 0.23 30.97
CA GLU A 150 0.06 -0.71 29.87
C GLU A 150 -0.16 -0.02 28.52
N THR A 151 0.77 -0.24 27.58
CA THR A 151 0.74 0.36 26.23
C THR A 151 0.90 -0.67 25.12
N VAL A 152 1.17 -1.93 25.45
CA VAL A 152 1.24 -3.01 24.48
C VAL A 152 -0.15 -3.30 23.96
N HIS A 153 -0.31 -3.33 22.63
CA HIS A 153 -1.59 -3.61 22.00
C HIS A 153 -1.39 -4.14 20.58
N THR A 154 -2.42 -4.80 20.05
CA THR A 154 -2.38 -5.46 18.74
C THR A 154 -3.45 -4.90 17.83
N VAL A 155 -3.13 -4.71 16.55
CA VAL A 155 -4.07 -4.40 15.48
C VAL A 155 -3.84 -5.38 14.33
N VAL A 156 -4.90 -6.06 13.89
CA VAL A 156 -4.83 -6.99 12.76
C VAL A 156 -5.89 -6.64 11.73
N VAL A 157 -5.51 -6.65 10.45
CA VAL A 157 -6.44 -6.65 9.32
C VAL A 157 -6.04 -7.78 8.38
N ASP A 158 -6.92 -8.77 8.24
CA ASP A 158 -6.65 -10.00 7.49
C ASP A 158 -7.81 -10.35 6.56
N GLY A 159 -7.53 -10.51 5.26
CA GLY A 159 -8.50 -11.05 4.29
C GLY A 159 -9.63 -10.10 3.91
N ILE A 160 -9.36 -8.79 3.89
CA ILE A 160 -10.32 -7.76 3.47
C ILE A 160 -9.96 -7.27 2.06
N ILE A 161 -10.95 -7.11 1.21
CA ILE A 161 -10.83 -6.49 -0.11
C ILE A 161 -11.42 -5.09 -0.03
N PHE A 162 -10.65 -4.09 -0.41
CA PHE A 162 -11.08 -2.69 -0.48
C PHE A 162 -11.22 -2.32 -1.94
N ASP A 163 -12.47 -2.08 -2.39
CA ASP A 163 -12.76 -1.70 -3.77
C ASP A 163 -13.55 -0.40 -3.80
N SER A 164 -12.95 0.66 -4.32
CA SER A 164 -13.64 1.96 -4.49
C SER A 164 -14.32 2.13 -5.85
N GLY A 165 -14.41 1.08 -6.69
CA GLY A 165 -15.01 1.14 -8.02
C GLY A 165 -16.46 1.68 -8.02
N ASP A 166 -17.32 1.23 -7.10
CA ASP A 166 -18.70 1.75 -6.99
C ASP A 166 -18.82 3.03 -6.16
N ARG A 167 -17.73 3.40 -5.48
CA ARG A 167 -17.63 4.61 -4.64
C ARG A 167 -17.16 5.82 -5.43
N ASN A 168 -16.36 5.61 -6.47
CA ASN A 168 -15.77 6.66 -7.28
C ASN A 168 -16.76 7.26 -8.27
N TYR A 169 -16.46 8.50 -8.69
CA TYR A 169 -17.13 9.14 -9.80
C TYR A 169 -16.33 8.93 -11.09
N TYR A 170 -16.83 8.09 -12.00
CA TYR A 170 -16.20 7.85 -13.30
C TYR A 170 -16.80 8.71 -14.41
N ALA A 171 -15.96 9.10 -15.38
CA ALA A 171 -16.41 9.74 -16.61
C ALA A 171 -16.87 8.71 -17.64
N GLY A 172 -17.94 9.04 -18.37
CA GLY A 172 -18.40 8.24 -19.50
C GLY A 172 -18.95 6.87 -19.13
N ASN A 173 -19.42 6.13 -20.13
CA ASN A 173 -19.95 4.78 -19.95
C ASN A 173 -18.84 3.72 -19.92
N ASP A 174 -17.66 4.04 -20.44
CA ASP A 174 -16.48 3.20 -20.49
C ASP A 174 -15.67 3.24 -19.19
N GLN A 175 -16.01 4.17 -18.27
CA GLN A 175 -15.37 4.34 -16.96
C GLN A 175 -13.84 4.40 -17.05
N SER A 176 -13.33 5.04 -18.10
CA SER A 176 -11.91 5.08 -18.47
C SER A 176 -11.07 6.00 -17.60
N ARG A 177 -11.71 6.86 -16.81
CA ARG A 177 -11.07 7.79 -15.88
C ARG A 177 -12.00 8.20 -14.76
N ILE A 178 -11.42 8.55 -13.62
CA ILE A 178 -12.14 9.19 -12.52
C ILE A 178 -12.32 10.69 -12.75
N ILE A 179 -13.33 11.26 -12.13
CA ILE A 179 -13.55 12.68 -11.93
C ILE A 179 -13.36 12.97 -10.44
N ARG A 180 -12.31 13.70 -10.08
CA ARG A 180 -11.99 13.99 -8.68
C ARG A 180 -13.01 14.93 -8.04
N LEU A 181 -13.29 16.04 -8.72
CA LEU A 181 -14.18 17.07 -8.17
C LEU A 181 -15.65 16.68 -8.34
N GLY A 182 -16.42 16.87 -7.27
CA GLY A 182 -17.86 16.70 -7.31
C GLY A 182 -18.52 17.75 -8.20
N THR A 183 -19.76 17.48 -8.59
CA THR A 183 -20.66 18.40 -9.28
C THR A 183 -21.94 18.55 -8.45
N PRO A 184 -22.87 19.47 -8.77
CA PRO A 184 -24.14 19.53 -8.06
C PRO A 184 -24.96 18.22 -8.09
N GLN A 185 -24.67 17.31 -9.03
CA GLN A 185 -25.35 16.03 -9.19
C GLN A 185 -24.51 14.82 -8.74
N HIS A 186 -23.21 15.02 -8.48
CA HIS A 186 -22.27 13.93 -8.20
C HIS A 186 -21.34 14.26 -7.04
N THR A 187 -21.23 13.36 -6.08
CA THR A 187 -20.19 13.39 -5.05
C THR A 187 -18.80 13.31 -5.69
N PRO A 188 -17.77 13.91 -5.06
CA PRO A 188 -16.40 13.77 -5.54
C PRO A 188 -15.94 12.30 -5.47
N THR A 189 -14.97 11.93 -6.30
CA THR A 189 -14.18 10.72 -6.05
C THR A 189 -13.40 10.92 -4.75
N PRO A 190 -13.47 9.99 -3.77
CA PRO A 190 -12.75 10.12 -2.51
C PRO A 190 -11.24 10.21 -2.72
N GLU A 191 -10.62 11.21 -2.11
CA GLU A 191 -9.15 11.34 -2.06
C GLU A 191 -8.58 10.49 -0.91
N SER A 192 -8.92 9.20 -0.91
CA SER A 192 -8.63 8.27 0.19
C SER A 192 -8.27 6.89 -0.32
N GLY A 193 -7.46 6.16 0.46
CA GLY A 193 -7.13 4.76 0.19
C GLY A 193 -8.17 3.79 0.77
N GLY A 194 -7.82 2.50 0.72
CA GLY A 194 -8.62 1.43 1.31
C GLY A 194 -8.42 1.29 2.81
N LEU A 195 -7.15 1.22 3.23
CA LEU A 195 -6.78 0.98 4.62
C LEU A 195 -5.85 2.05 5.16
N ARG A 196 -6.19 2.59 6.34
CA ARG A 196 -5.30 3.42 7.14
C ARG A 196 -5.20 2.86 8.56
N ILE A 197 -3.98 2.57 9.00
CA ILE A 197 -3.71 2.19 10.40
C ILE A 197 -2.75 3.21 10.98
N ARG A 198 -3.15 3.81 12.10
CA ARG A 198 -2.31 4.67 12.92
C ARG A 198 -2.34 4.15 14.34
N THR A 199 -1.18 3.94 14.97
CA THR A 199 -1.15 3.39 16.33
C THR A 199 -0.43 4.30 17.32
N GLY A 200 -0.70 4.03 18.61
CA GLY A 200 0.15 4.50 19.70
C GLY A 200 1.52 3.82 19.69
N ILE A 201 2.29 4.00 20.77
CA ILE A 201 3.58 3.32 20.93
C ILE A 201 3.39 1.82 21.24
N THR A 202 4.45 1.03 21.06
CA THR A 202 4.54 -0.36 21.52
C THR A 202 3.48 -1.31 20.92
N SER A 203 3.04 -1.05 19.68
CA SER A 203 2.01 -1.83 19.01
C SER A 203 2.56 -2.99 18.17
N THR A 204 1.83 -4.10 18.11
CA THR A 204 1.98 -5.09 17.03
C THR A 204 0.91 -4.83 15.96
N VAL A 205 1.32 -4.65 14.70
CA VAL A 205 0.41 -4.43 13.57
C VAL A 205 0.60 -5.54 12.54
N VAL A 206 -0.46 -6.22 12.15
CA VAL A 206 -0.42 -7.25 11.10
C VAL A 206 -1.43 -6.91 10.00
N VAL A 207 -0.93 -6.75 8.78
CA VAL A 207 -1.75 -6.56 7.58
C VAL A 207 -1.42 -7.68 6.61
N ARG A 208 -2.40 -8.56 6.36
CA ARG A 208 -2.19 -9.69 5.44
C ARG A 208 -3.39 -10.10 4.64
N ASN A 209 -3.17 -10.72 3.48
CA ASN A 209 -4.24 -11.17 2.60
C ASN A 209 -5.21 -10.04 2.21
N VAL A 210 -4.75 -8.78 2.19
CA VAL A 210 -5.55 -7.63 1.83
C VAL A 210 -5.38 -7.31 0.36
N VAL A 211 -6.48 -6.96 -0.31
CA VAL A 211 -6.46 -6.44 -1.69
C VAL A 211 -7.02 -5.02 -1.68
N VAL A 212 -6.32 -4.06 -2.28
CA VAL A 212 -6.82 -2.69 -2.48
C VAL A 212 -6.81 -2.33 -3.95
N VAL A 213 -7.97 -1.92 -4.45
CA VAL A 213 -8.18 -1.61 -5.87
C VAL A 213 -9.10 -0.41 -6.07
N ASN A 214 -8.89 0.29 -7.18
CA ASN A 214 -9.69 1.44 -7.62
C ASN A 214 -9.67 2.61 -6.62
N THR A 215 -8.70 2.71 -5.73
CA THR A 215 -8.65 3.83 -4.77
C THR A 215 -7.93 5.04 -5.37
N ALA A 216 -8.30 6.24 -4.94
CA ALA A 216 -7.74 7.48 -5.48
C ALA A 216 -7.01 8.37 -4.44
N PRO A 217 -6.15 7.83 -3.56
CA PRO A 217 -5.43 8.64 -2.59
C PRO A 217 -4.33 9.51 -3.22
N THR A 218 -3.89 10.52 -2.48
CA THR A 218 -2.60 11.20 -2.67
C THR A 218 -1.43 10.42 -2.08
N GLN A 219 -1.69 9.67 -1.01
CA GLN A 219 -0.73 8.88 -0.23
C GLN A 219 -0.88 7.39 -0.56
N GLY A 220 -0.72 6.49 0.43
CA GLY A 220 -0.90 5.06 0.28
C GLY A 220 -2.37 4.64 0.11
N ALA A 221 -2.61 3.70 -0.80
CA ALA A 221 -3.82 2.89 -0.85
C ALA A 221 -3.94 2.02 0.42
N ILE A 222 -2.80 1.52 0.91
CA ILE A 222 -2.59 1.02 2.26
C ILE A 222 -1.58 1.94 2.97
N SER A 223 -2.02 2.63 4.01
CA SER A 223 -1.19 3.59 4.75
C SER A 223 -1.00 3.16 6.21
N LEU A 224 0.26 2.96 6.62
CA LEU A 224 0.63 2.49 7.95
C LEU A 224 1.50 3.54 8.67
N TYR A 225 0.99 4.04 9.77
CA TYR A 225 1.61 5.06 10.62
C TYR A 225 1.67 4.58 12.08
N PRO A 226 2.45 3.54 12.39
CA PRO A 226 2.62 3.07 13.75
C PRO A 226 3.38 4.08 14.63
N GLY A 227 3.22 3.97 15.94
CA GLY A 227 4.05 4.70 16.90
C GLY A 227 5.43 4.05 17.11
N ALA A 228 6.24 4.69 17.97
CA ALA A 228 7.55 4.16 18.36
C ALA A 228 7.45 2.76 18.97
N ALA A 229 8.50 1.96 18.78
CA ALA A 229 8.66 0.57 19.22
C ALA A 229 7.59 -0.39 18.66
N ALA A 230 6.91 -0.01 17.58
CA ALA A 230 5.97 -0.90 16.92
C ALA A 230 6.68 -1.96 16.07
N GLN A 231 6.07 -3.14 16.03
CA GLN A 231 6.44 -4.24 15.14
C GLN A 231 5.33 -4.42 14.12
N VAL A 232 5.66 -4.24 12.84
CA VAL A 232 4.68 -4.28 11.75
C VAL A 232 5.02 -5.41 10.79
N THR A 233 4.05 -6.28 10.53
CA THR A 233 4.13 -7.31 9.48
C THR A 233 3.14 -6.95 8.38
N VAL A 234 3.65 -6.78 7.16
CA VAL A 234 2.86 -6.50 5.96
C VAL A 234 3.17 -7.59 4.95
N THR A 235 2.28 -8.58 4.85
CA THR A 235 2.56 -9.74 4.00
C THR A 235 1.37 -10.25 3.22
N ASN A 236 1.62 -10.78 2.03
CA ASN A 236 0.59 -11.36 1.19
C ASN A 236 -0.54 -10.38 0.81
N ASN A 237 -0.18 -9.12 0.51
CA ASN A 237 -1.15 -8.09 0.13
C ASN A 237 -0.99 -7.67 -1.33
N VAL A 238 -2.08 -7.17 -1.91
CA VAL A 238 -2.13 -6.65 -3.29
C VAL A 238 -2.62 -5.21 -3.26
N ALA A 239 -1.85 -4.28 -3.82
CA ALA A 239 -2.29 -2.94 -4.14
C ALA A 239 -2.23 -2.74 -5.65
N VAL A 240 -3.38 -2.61 -6.30
CA VAL A 240 -3.46 -2.58 -7.76
C VAL A 240 -4.42 -1.53 -8.27
N ASN A 241 -4.07 -0.83 -9.36
CA ASN A 241 -4.93 0.18 -9.98
C ASN A 241 -5.43 1.22 -8.98
N ASN A 242 -4.49 2.01 -8.46
CA ASN A 242 -4.77 3.10 -7.52
C ASN A 242 -4.05 4.36 -7.98
N THR A 243 -4.56 5.54 -7.65
CA THR A 243 -3.69 6.73 -7.65
C THR A 243 -2.88 6.78 -6.37
N GLY A 244 -1.83 7.60 -6.31
CA GLY A 244 -0.99 7.66 -5.12
C GLY A 244 -0.01 6.48 -5.10
N ALA A 245 0.37 6.01 -3.92
CA ALA A 245 1.21 4.83 -3.79
C ALA A 245 0.39 3.59 -3.42
N GLY A 246 0.84 2.41 -3.81
CA GLY A 246 0.20 1.17 -3.33
C GLY A 246 0.30 1.04 -1.81
N PHE A 247 1.51 1.29 -1.28
CA PHE A 247 1.80 1.25 0.15
C PHE A 247 2.51 2.52 0.62
N HIS A 248 2.20 2.98 1.83
CA HIS A 248 2.93 4.06 2.49
C HIS A 248 3.30 3.62 3.91
N LEU A 249 4.60 3.44 4.15
CA LEU A 249 5.17 3.02 5.42
C LEU A 249 5.89 4.20 6.07
N ALA A 250 5.40 4.62 7.23
CA ALA A 250 5.89 5.81 7.91
C ALA A 250 5.85 5.63 9.44
N ALA A 251 6.02 6.71 10.20
CA ALA A 251 5.85 6.69 11.65
C ALA A 251 4.89 7.80 12.07
N ALA A 252 3.92 7.48 12.95
CA ALA A 252 3.03 8.50 13.54
C ALA A 252 3.64 9.22 14.73
N ILE A 253 4.49 8.52 15.49
CA ILE A 253 5.11 9.03 16.72
C ILE A 253 6.61 8.77 16.62
N ALA A 254 7.38 9.81 16.31
CA ALA A 254 8.82 9.74 16.11
C ALA A 254 9.54 9.20 17.36
N ALA A 255 10.35 8.16 17.21
CA ALA A 255 11.14 7.56 18.29
C ALA A 255 12.19 8.53 18.87
N ASN A 256 12.52 8.36 20.15
CA ASN A 256 13.60 9.14 20.80
C ASN A 256 14.98 8.50 20.59
N ASP A 257 15.01 7.19 20.39
CA ASP A 257 16.19 6.38 20.12
C ASP A 257 15.94 5.60 18.82
N SER A 258 16.98 5.39 18.02
CA SER A 258 16.88 4.58 16.79
C SER A 258 16.51 3.13 17.10
N ALA A 259 16.82 2.60 18.28
CA ALA A 259 16.38 1.28 18.73
C ALA A 259 14.83 1.15 18.74
N ASP A 260 14.13 2.24 19.06
CA ASP A 260 12.68 2.30 19.19
C ASP A 260 11.97 2.81 17.92
N MET A 261 12.66 2.94 16.78
CA MET A 261 11.97 3.21 15.52
C MET A 261 11.06 2.04 15.17
N PRO A 262 9.84 2.29 14.66
CA PRO A 262 8.97 1.22 14.17
C PRO A 262 9.69 0.38 13.10
N SER A 263 9.57 -0.95 13.23
CA SER A 263 10.14 -1.91 12.30
C SER A 263 9.06 -2.56 11.44
N TYR A 264 9.37 -2.72 10.16
CA TYR A 264 8.51 -3.33 9.16
C TYR A 264 9.17 -4.59 8.60
N ASP A 265 8.45 -5.70 8.66
CA ASP A 265 8.67 -6.87 7.82
C ASP A 265 7.67 -6.80 6.65
N PHE A 266 8.16 -6.49 5.46
CA PHE A 266 7.36 -6.25 4.26
C PHE A 266 7.66 -7.33 3.22
N SER A 267 6.86 -8.39 3.19
CA SER A 267 7.18 -9.57 2.38
C SER A 267 6.03 -10.14 1.58
N ASN A 268 6.32 -10.69 0.40
CA ASN A 268 5.32 -11.38 -0.41
C ASN A 268 4.13 -10.47 -0.80
N ASN A 269 4.37 -9.20 -1.13
CA ASN A 269 3.31 -8.28 -1.57
C ASN A 269 3.42 -8.00 -3.07
N VAL A 270 2.29 -7.72 -3.71
CA VAL A 270 2.22 -7.22 -5.09
C VAL A 270 1.72 -5.79 -5.07
N SER A 271 2.42 -4.88 -5.74
CA SER A 271 1.99 -3.49 -5.90
C SER A 271 2.26 -3.04 -7.32
N VAL A 272 1.19 -2.90 -8.12
CA VAL A 272 1.31 -2.68 -9.57
C VAL A 272 0.25 -1.73 -10.10
N PHE A 273 0.53 -1.08 -11.23
CA PHE A 273 -0.41 -0.15 -11.86
C PHE A 273 -0.82 1.01 -10.94
N ASN A 274 0.12 1.53 -10.14
CA ASN A 274 -0.11 2.73 -9.34
C ASN A 274 0.17 3.98 -10.17
N GLU A 275 -0.78 4.91 -10.13
CA GLU A 275 -0.84 6.08 -10.99
C GLU A 275 -0.55 7.37 -10.24
N LYS A 276 -0.08 8.39 -10.96
CA LYS A 276 0.08 9.72 -10.39
C LYS A 276 -1.27 10.24 -9.86
N HIS A 277 -1.22 11.00 -8.78
CA HIS A 277 -2.44 11.60 -8.21
C HIS A 277 -3.15 12.54 -9.20
N ASP A 278 -2.36 13.33 -9.91
CA ASP A 278 -2.80 14.24 -10.96
C ASP A 278 -1.82 14.22 -12.13
N ALA A 279 -2.24 14.78 -13.26
CA ALA A 279 -1.47 14.77 -14.52
C ALA A 279 -0.07 15.37 -14.43
N PHE A 280 0.14 16.34 -13.53
CA PHE A 280 1.40 17.05 -13.38
C PHE A 280 2.11 16.71 -12.07
N GLY A 281 1.45 15.96 -11.20
CA GLY A 281 1.89 15.62 -9.87
C GLY A 281 3.22 14.91 -9.94
N THR A 282 4.16 15.38 -9.13
CA THR A 282 5.43 14.67 -8.87
C THR A 282 5.29 13.68 -7.71
N PHE A 283 4.07 13.42 -7.26
CA PHE A 283 3.73 12.59 -6.12
C PHE A 283 2.68 11.53 -6.51
N GLY A 284 2.66 10.42 -5.76
CA GLY A 284 1.94 9.21 -6.14
C GLY A 284 2.66 8.43 -7.24
N GLY A 285 1.99 7.47 -7.86
CA GLY A 285 2.52 6.63 -8.93
C GLY A 285 3.64 5.68 -8.51
N SER A 286 3.76 5.30 -7.23
CA SER A 286 4.84 4.42 -6.75
C SER A 286 4.27 3.14 -6.16
N SER A 287 4.98 2.00 -6.26
CA SER A 287 4.52 0.81 -5.53
C SER A 287 4.52 1.02 -4.02
N LEU A 288 5.54 1.71 -3.52
CA LEU A 288 5.81 1.87 -2.09
C LEU A 288 6.49 3.22 -1.81
N ILE A 289 6.01 3.93 -0.80
CA ILE A 289 6.66 5.12 -0.22
C ILE A 289 7.18 4.77 1.18
N LEU A 290 8.42 5.17 1.43
CA LEU A 290 9.10 5.05 2.72
C LEU A 290 9.37 6.41 3.34
N GLU A 291 9.40 6.48 4.67
CA GLU A 291 9.78 7.70 5.41
C GLU A 291 10.91 7.47 6.40
N SER A 292 11.67 8.54 6.68
CA SER A 292 12.60 8.58 7.81
C SER A 292 11.93 8.24 9.14
N GLY A 293 12.70 7.72 10.06
CA GLY A 293 12.24 7.23 11.36
C GLY A 293 11.67 5.83 11.31
N THR A 294 11.96 5.05 10.25
CA THR A 294 11.48 3.67 10.06
C THR A 294 12.63 2.72 9.75
N LYS A 295 12.44 1.45 10.13
CA LYS A 295 13.28 0.32 9.72
C LYS A 295 12.45 -0.62 8.87
N VAL A 296 12.92 -1.00 7.69
CA VAL A 296 12.12 -1.77 6.74
C VAL A 296 12.96 -2.87 6.09
N SER A 297 12.49 -4.10 6.21
CA SER A 297 13.01 -5.25 5.48
C SER A 297 12.01 -5.69 4.42
N MET A 298 12.49 -5.86 3.18
CA MET A 298 11.67 -6.19 2.03
C MET A 298 12.14 -7.46 1.35
N THR A 299 11.26 -8.46 1.26
CA THR A 299 11.56 -9.72 0.57
C THR A 299 10.41 -10.27 -0.27
N ASN A 300 10.74 -10.87 -1.40
CA ASN A 300 9.79 -11.55 -2.28
C ASN A 300 8.60 -10.70 -2.74
N ASN A 301 8.76 -9.38 -2.86
CA ASN A 301 7.70 -8.50 -3.36
C ASN A 301 7.74 -8.34 -4.88
N VAL A 302 6.65 -7.87 -5.48
CA VAL A 302 6.55 -7.47 -6.88
C VAL A 302 6.16 -6.00 -6.97
N PHE A 303 7.04 -5.18 -7.55
CA PHE A 303 6.87 -3.73 -7.72
C PHE A 303 7.00 -3.36 -9.21
N ALA A 304 5.86 -3.15 -9.88
CA ALA A 304 5.90 -3.03 -11.33
C ALA A 304 4.82 -2.15 -11.95
N TYR A 305 5.12 -1.64 -13.16
CA TYR A 305 4.17 -0.90 -13.99
C TYR A 305 3.55 0.29 -13.26
N ASN A 306 4.35 1.08 -12.56
CA ASN A 306 3.88 2.31 -11.91
C ASN A 306 4.31 3.55 -12.70
N ASP A 307 3.56 4.64 -12.56
CA ASP A 307 3.83 5.89 -13.29
C ASP A 307 5.11 6.61 -12.84
N ASN A 308 5.59 6.32 -11.63
CA ASN A 308 6.84 6.83 -11.08
C ASN A 308 7.79 5.68 -10.74
N TYR A 309 7.74 5.17 -9.51
CA TYR A 309 8.82 4.35 -8.96
C TYR A 309 8.36 2.96 -8.52
N GLY A 310 9.25 1.98 -8.59
CA GLY A 310 9.06 0.76 -7.81
C GLY A 310 9.09 1.12 -6.32
N ILE A 311 10.23 1.59 -5.84
CA ILE A 311 10.39 1.99 -4.44
C ILE A 311 10.75 3.47 -4.35
N ASP A 312 9.92 4.25 -3.66
CA ASP A 312 10.15 5.67 -3.36
C ASP A 312 10.73 5.82 -1.94
N ASN A 313 12.04 5.99 -1.87
CA ASN A 313 12.78 6.31 -0.65
C ASN A 313 13.27 7.77 -0.65
N ALA A 314 12.49 8.71 -1.21
CA ALA A 314 12.85 10.13 -1.21
C ALA A 314 13.07 10.70 0.20
N LYS A 315 12.35 10.16 1.19
CA LYS A 315 12.40 10.60 2.58
C LYS A 315 13.40 9.83 3.45
N ARG A 316 14.13 8.86 2.90
CA ARG A 316 15.25 8.14 3.53
C ARG A 316 14.86 7.40 4.82
N ALA A 317 14.29 6.21 4.68
CA ALA A 317 14.23 5.24 5.77
C ALA A 317 15.63 5.01 6.36
N ASP A 318 15.70 4.78 7.67
CA ASP A 318 16.96 4.78 8.42
C ASP A 318 17.69 3.43 8.37
N ASP A 319 16.93 2.34 8.20
CA ASP A 319 17.47 0.98 8.07
C ASP A 319 16.65 0.24 7.02
N LEU A 320 17.21 0.07 5.83
CA LEU A 320 16.50 -0.45 4.68
C LEU A 320 17.22 -1.66 4.10
N ILE A 321 16.53 -2.80 4.13
CA ILE A 321 16.96 -4.07 3.53
C ILE A 321 16.01 -4.38 2.38
N ILE A 322 16.55 -4.59 1.18
CA ILE A 322 15.78 -4.88 -0.03
C ILE A 322 16.44 -6.07 -0.70
N VAL A 323 15.91 -7.27 -0.44
CA VAL A 323 16.52 -8.52 -0.90
C VAL A 323 15.50 -9.37 -1.63
N GLY A 324 15.84 -9.86 -2.82
CA GLY A 324 15.01 -10.86 -3.50
C GLY A 324 13.62 -10.33 -3.86
N ASN A 325 13.51 -9.19 -4.54
CA ASN A 325 12.24 -8.66 -5.03
C ASN A 325 12.22 -8.58 -6.56
N VAL A 326 11.03 -8.57 -7.15
CA VAL A 326 10.84 -8.23 -8.58
C VAL A 326 10.57 -6.74 -8.68
N ILE A 327 11.40 -6.01 -9.43
CA ILE A 327 11.20 -4.59 -9.72
C ILE A 327 11.32 -4.40 -11.23
N ALA A 328 10.22 -4.04 -11.90
CA ALA A 328 10.19 -4.04 -13.36
C ALA A 328 9.18 -3.05 -13.96
N GLY A 329 9.53 -2.44 -15.09
CA GLY A 329 8.57 -1.70 -15.92
C GLY A 329 7.99 -0.43 -15.29
N ASN A 330 8.67 0.14 -14.30
CA ASN A 330 8.30 1.43 -13.70
C ASN A 330 8.70 2.58 -14.64
N ALA A 331 7.82 3.57 -14.81
CA ALA A 331 7.99 4.57 -15.86
C ALA A 331 9.11 5.59 -15.60
N GLN A 332 9.43 5.90 -14.33
CA GLN A 332 10.51 6.84 -14.00
C GLN A 332 11.79 6.15 -13.54
N ALA A 333 11.71 5.23 -12.58
CA ALA A 333 12.86 4.49 -12.05
C ALA A 333 12.41 3.26 -11.26
N ASP A 334 13.32 2.31 -11.02
CA ASP A 334 13.04 1.17 -10.15
C ASP A 334 13.16 1.57 -8.67
N TYR A 335 14.10 2.47 -8.36
CA TYR A 335 14.32 3.01 -7.03
C TYR A 335 14.59 4.51 -7.08
N LEU A 336 13.98 5.26 -6.16
CA LEU A 336 14.30 6.66 -5.90
C LEU A 336 14.93 6.78 -4.51
N GLU A 337 16.11 7.41 -4.44
CA GLU A 337 16.76 7.77 -3.19
C GLU A 337 16.96 9.27 -3.12
N PHE A 338 16.29 9.93 -2.18
CA PHE A 338 16.24 11.39 -2.12
C PHE A 338 15.77 12.02 -3.44
N ASN A 339 16.70 12.45 -4.30
CA ASN A 339 16.44 12.97 -5.65
C ASN A 339 17.12 12.15 -6.77
N THR A 340 17.81 11.07 -6.41
CA THR A 340 18.55 10.20 -7.33
C THR A 340 17.67 9.05 -7.81
N LYS A 341 17.36 9.05 -9.10
CA LYS A 341 16.63 7.98 -9.78
C LYS A 341 17.62 6.90 -10.21
N MET A 342 17.32 5.65 -9.86
CA MET A 342 18.18 4.50 -10.16
C MET A 342 17.40 3.40 -10.87
N SER A 343 18.04 2.79 -11.86
CA SER A 343 17.60 1.49 -12.38
C SER A 343 17.92 0.40 -11.36
N LEU A 344 17.29 -0.77 -11.49
CA LEU A 344 17.60 -1.94 -10.66
C LEU A 344 19.11 -2.27 -10.67
N ARG A 345 19.77 -2.10 -11.82
CA ARG A 345 21.20 -2.37 -11.96
C ARG A 345 22.07 -1.36 -11.19
N ASP A 346 21.70 -0.09 -11.21
CA ASP A 346 22.46 0.96 -10.54
C ASP A 346 22.22 0.95 -9.03
N PHE A 347 21.01 0.57 -8.62
CA PHE A 347 20.60 0.48 -7.23
C PHE A 347 21.54 -0.36 -6.36
N GLU A 348 21.98 -1.52 -6.83
CA GLU A 348 22.86 -2.41 -6.06
C GLU A 348 24.25 -1.82 -5.80
N ASP A 349 24.72 -0.96 -6.70
CA ASP A 349 26.06 -0.37 -6.64
C ASP A 349 26.09 1.02 -5.97
N TRP A 350 25.00 1.79 -6.08
CA TRP A 350 24.98 3.23 -5.78
C TRP A 350 24.03 3.66 -4.67
N ALA A 351 23.10 2.81 -4.22
CA ALA A 351 22.20 3.19 -3.14
C ALA A 351 22.95 3.35 -1.81
N GLU A 352 22.87 4.54 -1.21
CA GLU A 352 23.58 4.86 0.04
C GLU A 352 22.78 4.47 1.28
N TYR A 353 21.45 4.44 1.19
CA TYR A 353 20.56 4.20 2.33
C TYR A 353 20.06 2.76 2.41
N VAL A 354 20.59 1.87 1.57
CA VAL A 354 20.20 0.46 1.53
C VAL A 354 21.33 -0.38 2.09
N ALA A 355 21.09 -1.02 3.22
CA ALA A 355 22.08 -1.87 3.88
C ALA A 355 22.38 -3.13 3.05
N GLU A 356 21.34 -3.72 2.45
CA GLU A 356 21.43 -4.94 1.65
C GLU A 356 20.53 -4.86 0.41
N PRO A 357 21.10 -4.67 -0.80
CA PRO A 357 20.34 -4.52 -2.04
C PRO A 357 20.33 -5.78 -2.95
N TRP A 358 20.58 -6.98 -2.42
CA TRP A 358 20.95 -8.14 -3.24
C TRP A 358 19.78 -8.95 -3.84
N ASP A 359 20.07 -9.73 -4.87
CA ASP A 359 19.18 -10.75 -5.45
C ASP A 359 17.85 -10.21 -6.00
N ASN A 360 17.74 -8.89 -6.21
CA ASN A 360 16.59 -8.27 -6.84
C ASN A 360 16.63 -8.50 -8.36
N VAL A 361 15.48 -8.77 -8.96
CA VAL A 361 15.39 -9.19 -10.37
C VAL A 361 14.37 -8.34 -11.13
N ALA A 362 14.59 -8.22 -12.43
CA ALA A 362 13.59 -7.72 -13.37
C ALA A 362 13.06 -8.93 -14.16
N LEU A 363 11.76 -9.18 -14.07
CA LEU A 363 11.08 -10.29 -14.76
C LEU A 363 10.00 -9.74 -15.71
N ASP A 364 9.71 -10.50 -16.76
CA ASP A 364 8.53 -10.26 -17.59
C ASP A 364 7.28 -10.75 -16.84
N LEU A 365 6.38 -9.81 -16.53
CA LEU A 365 5.17 -10.09 -15.75
C LEU A 365 3.96 -10.24 -16.69
N ALA A 366 3.66 -11.48 -17.05
CA ALA A 366 2.50 -11.82 -17.87
C ALA A 366 1.25 -12.01 -17.00
N PHE A 367 0.71 -10.92 -16.46
CA PHE A 367 -0.57 -10.96 -15.74
C PHE A 367 -1.73 -11.21 -16.70
N ASP A 368 -2.68 -12.06 -16.31
CA ASP A 368 -3.87 -12.39 -17.10
C ASP A 368 -4.97 -11.32 -16.96
N ILE A 369 -4.57 -10.06 -17.13
CA ILE A 369 -5.48 -8.91 -17.09
C ILE A 369 -6.26 -8.81 -18.40
N SER A 370 -7.51 -8.33 -18.31
CA SER A 370 -8.36 -8.17 -19.47
C SER A 370 -7.72 -7.24 -20.52
N PRO A 371 -7.69 -7.61 -21.82
CA PRO A 371 -7.12 -6.77 -22.86
C PRO A 371 -7.78 -5.39 -22.97
N GLN A 372 -9.06 -5.30 -22.60
CA GLN A 372 -9.79 -4.03 -22.59
C GLN A 372 -9.22 -3.08 -21.53
N TRP A 373 -9.05 -3.54 -20.28
CA TRP A 373 -8.48 -2.72 -19.22
C TRP A 373 -7.02 -2.37 -19.54
N GLY A 374 -6.23 -3.36 -19.98
CA GLY A 374 -4.83 -3.13 -20.37
C GLY A 374 -4.68 -2.10 -21.49
N ALA A 375 -5.58 -2.07 -22.46
CA ALA A 375 -5.59 -1.06 -23.52
C ALA A 375 -5.91 0.35 -22.99
N LEU A 376 -6.84 0.48 -22.04
CA LEU A 376 -7.13 1.77 -21.40
C LEU A 376 -5.90 2.27 -20.64
N TYR A 377 -5.32 1.42 -19.79
CA TYR A 377 -4.13 1.74 -19.01
C TYR A 377 -2.92 2.09 -19.90
N ALA A 378 -2.72 1.38 -21.02
CA ALA A 378 -1.61 1.65 -21.94
C ALA A 378 -1.84 2.91 -22.82
N SER A 379 -3.09 3.36 -22.97
CA SER A 379 -3.43 4.55 -23.77
C SER A 379 -3.17 5.89 -23.05
N ARG A 380 -2.79 5.83 -21.77
CA ARG A 380 -2.59 7.00 -20.91
C ARG A 380 -1.39 7.84 -21.39
N ASN A 381 -1.56 9.16 -21.35
CA ASN A 381 -0.46 10.09 -21.58
C ASN A 381 0.20 10.46 -20.24
N VAL A 382 1.27 9.77 -19.88
CA VAL A 382 2.05 10.08 -18.67
C VAL A 382 2.93 11.30 -18.96
N ILE A 383 2.49 12.47 -18.51
CA ILE A 383 3.21 13.73 -18.73
C ILE A 383 4.47 13.77 -17.85
N ASP A 384 5.61 14.13 -18.46
CA ASP A 384 6.78 14.59 -17.75
C ASP A 384 6.63 16.09 -17.45
N ARG A 385 6.46 16.42 -16.17
CA ARG A 385 6.31 17.79 -15.69
C ARG A 385 7.50 18.66 -16.08
N ASN A 386 8.73 18.14 -16.01
CA ASN A 386 9.93 18.94 -16.31
C ASN A 386 9.95 19.34 -17.79
N ALA A 387 9.52 18.44 -18.66
CA ALA A 387 9.36 18.73 -20.09
C ALA A 387 8.21 19.72 -20.34
N ALA A 388 7.09 19.59 -19.64
CA ALA A 388 5.95 20.50 -19.77
C ALA A 388 6.23 21.91 -19.23
N GLU A 389 6.97 22.03 -18.13
CA GLU A 389 7.35 23.31 -17.52
C GLU A 389 8.44 24.05 -18.31
N ALA A 390 9.22 23.36 -19.15
CA ALA A 390 10.20 24.00 -20.05
C ALA A 390 9.55 24.99 -21.05
N GLU A 391 8.26 24.84 -21.30
CA GLU A 391 7.48 25.70 -22.20
C GLU A 391 6.73 26.82 -21.46
N VAL A 392 6.74 26.84 -20.13
CA VAL A 392 6.05 27.86 -19.33
C VAL A 392 6.80 29.18 -19.42
N GLN A 393 6.12 30.20 -19.96
CA GLN A 393 6.69 31.55 -20.06
C GLN A 393 6.27 32.38 -18.85
N VAL A 394 7.12 33.32 -18.43
CA VAL A 394 6.75 34.30 -17.41
C VAL A 394 5.59 35.14 -17.95
N VAL A 395 4.51 35.27 -17.17
CA VAL A 395 3.40 36.14 -17.57
C VAL A 395 3.84 37.59 -17.51
N ASP A 396 3.76 38.29 -18.64
CA ASP A 396 3.95 39.75 -18.67
C ASP A 396 2.72 40.43 -18.06
N ALA A 397 2.76 40.64 -16.75
CA ALA A 397 1.68 41.24 -15.97
C ALA A 397 2.22 42.08 -14.82
N TRP A 398 1.41 43.07 -14.41
CA TRP A 398 1.78 44.04 -13.39
C TRP A 398 2.25 43.39 -12.07
N TYR A 399 1.64 42.27 -11.67
CA TYR A 399 2.01 41.56 -10.45
C TYR A 399 3.42 40.95 -10.55
N ASN A 400 3.87 40.50 -11.73
CA ASN A 400 5.22 39.98 -11.93
C ASN A 400 6.26 41.09 -11.96
N HIS A 401 5.90 42.29 -12.45
CA HIS A 401 6.76 43.47 -12.30
C HIS A 401 6.98 43.82 -10.83
N VAL A 402 5.90 43.85 -10.03
CA VAL A 402 5.98 44.10 -8.58
C VAL A 402 6.82 43.01 -7.88
N ARG A 403 6.60 41.73 -8.20
CA ARG A 403 7.38 40.60 -7.63
C ARG A 403 8.86 40.70 -7.98
N SER A 404 9.19 41.10 -9.20
CA SER A 404 10.58 41.33 -9.63
C SER A 404 11.27 42.42 -8.82
N PHE A 405 10.59 43.54 -8.53
CA PHE A 405 11.14 44.61 -7.68
C PHE A 405 11.49 44.14 -6.25
N PHE A 406 10.73 43.18 -5.71
CA PHE A 406 10.95 42.63 -4.37
C PHE A 406 11.78 41.34 -4.34
N GLY A 407 12.29 40.88 -5.49
CA GLY A 407 13.06 39.62 -5.59
C GLY A 407 12.23 38.37 -5.30
N TRP A 408 10.92 38.43 -5.50
CA TRP A 408 10.02 37.29 -5.30
C TRP A 408 9.91 36.43 -6.56
N ASN A 409 9.57 35.15 -6.36
CA ASN A 409 9.34 34.22 -7.47
C ASN A 409 8.24 34.73 -8.40
N LEU A 410 8.55 34.82 -9.69
CA LEU A 410 7.60 35.22 -10.74
C LEU A 410 6.59 34.10 -11.02
N ILE A 411 5.41 34.47 -11.50
CA ILE A 411 4.34 33.55 -11.84
C ILE A 411 4.39 33.27 -13.36
N GLY A 412 4.43 32.00 -13.74
CA GLY A 412 4.40 31.56 -15.14
C GLY A 412 2.99 31.45 -15.71
N THR A 413 2.88 31.29 -17.02
CA THR A 413 1.62 30.94 -17.71
C THR A 413 1.09 29.60 -17.22
N ASP A 414 -0.23 29.41 -17.26
CA ASP A 414 -0.82 28.10 -16.97
C ASP A 414 -0.26 27.04 -17.94
N LEU A 415 0.03 25.84 -17.42
CA LEU A 415 0.37 24.68 -18.24
C LEU A 415 -0.86 24.28 -19.07
N SER A 416 -0.77 24.44 -20.39
CA SER A 416 -1.90 24.20 -21.32
C SER A 416 -2.17 22.72 -21.63
N VAL A 417 -1.54 21.78 -20.91
CA VAL A 417 -1.63 20.35 -21.22
C VAL A 417 -2.72 19.70 -20.36
N ASP A 418 -3.95 19.68 -20.85
CA ASP A 418 -5.01 18.91 -20.19
C ASP A 418 -4.63 17.41 -20.25
N SER A 419 -4.25 16.82 -19.13
CA SER A 419 -4.22 15.37 -19.00
C SER A 419 -5.17 14.97 -17.89
N ASN A 420 -6.08 14.08 -18.23
CA ASN A 420 -7.04 13.54 -17.31
C ASN A 420 -6.32 12.63 -16.30
N ILE A 421 -6.94 12.40 -15.14
CA ILE A 421 -6.48 11.37 -14.20
C ILE A 421 -7.05 10.05 -14.65
N TRP A 422 -6.22 9.29 -15.35
CA TRP A 422 -6.64 8.08 -16.03
C TRP A 422 -6.60 6.87 -15.12
N LEU A 423 -7.36 6.87 -14.03
CA LEU A 423 -7.64 5.67 -13.26
C LEU A 423 -8.85 4.95 -13.89
N PRO A 424 -8.69 4.02 -14.86
CA PRO A 424 -9.81 3.25 -15.39
C PRO A 424 -10.35 2.33 -14.29
N ARG A 425 -11.66 2.07 -14.31
CA ARG A 425 -12.22 1.07 -13.39
C ARG A 425 -11.64 -0.31 -13.71
N MET A 426 -10.96 -0.92 -12.74
CA MET A 426 -10.52 -2.31 -12.79
C MET A 426 -11.58 -3.21 -12.15
N SER A 427 -11.81 -4.39 -12.74
CA SER A 427 -12.67 -5.42 -12.14
C SER A 427 -11.95 -6.15 -11.00
N LEU A 428 -12.70 -6.75 -10.07
CA LEU A 428 -12.07 -7.61 -9.06
C LEU A 428 -11.36 -8.81 -9.67
N ASP A 429 -11.86 -9.37 -10.78
CA ASP A 429 -11.21 -10.50 -11.45
C ASP A 429 -9.84 -10.09 -12.02
N ASP A 430 -9.73 -8.92 -12.65
CA ASP A 430 -8.44 -8.37 -13.08
C ASP A 430 -7.51 -8.07 -11.90
N ALA A 431 -8.06 -7.58 -10.78
CA ALA A 431 -7.28 -7.35 -9.56
C ALA A 431 -6.72 -8.66 -8.97
N PHE A 432 -7.47 -9.76 -9.05
CA PHE A 432 -6.99 -11.08 -8.65
C PHE A 432 -6.06 -11.73 -9.70
N ALA A 433 -6.11 -11.31 -10.96
CA ALA A 433 -5.19 -11.79 -12.00
C ALA A 433 -3.73 -11.34 -11.76
N VAL A 434 -3.51 -10.28 -10.98
CA VAL A 434 -2.18 -9.87 -10.51
C VAL A 434 -1.79 -10.49 -9.16
N ALA A 435 -2.75 -11.11 -8.46
CA ALA A 435 -2.54 -11.76 -7.17
C ALA A 435 -1.91 -13.16 -7.36
N VAL A 436 -0.67 -13.20 -7.83
CA VAL A 436 0.03 -14.41 -8.23
C VAL A 436 1.41 -14.55 -7.60
N LEU A 437 1.88 -15.80 -7.54
CA LEU A 437 3.25 -16.14 -7.23
C LEU A 437 4.06 -16.21 -8.55
N VAL A 438 4.85 -15.18 -8.81
CA VAL A 438 5.70 -15.04 -9.99
C VAL A 438 6.95 -15.91 -9.81
N ASP A 439 7.25 -16.70 -10.85
CA ASP A 439 8.39 -17.63 -10.89
C ASP A 439 8.42 -18.63 -9.71
N GLY A 440 7.27 -18.87 -9.08
CA GLY A 440 7.17 -19.74 -7.90
C GLY A 440 7.83 -19.18 -6.63
N GLN A 441 8.25 -17.90 -6.62
CA GLN A 441 8.98 -17.29 -5.50
C GLN A 441 8.42 -15.94 -5.05
N TYR A 442 8.08 -15.05 -5.98
CA TYR A 442 7.81 -13.64 -5.67
C TYR A 442 6.33 -13.30 -5.72
N GLY A 443 5.86 -12.35 -4.92
CA GLY A 443 4.48 -11.92 -4.89
C GLY A 443 3.68 -12.70 -3.87
N VAL A 444 2.42 -13.01 -4.19
CA VAL A 444 1.44 -13.49 -3.21
C VAL A 444 1.11 -14.97 -3.41
N THR A 445 0.77 -15.65 -2.32
CA THR A 445 0.16 -16.98 -2.33
C THR A 445 -1.33 -16.88 -2.03
N TRP A 446 -2.13 -17.77 -2.62
CA TRP A 446 -3.55 -17.84 -2.30
C TRP A 446 -3.72 -18.42 -0.89
N PRO A 447 -4.36 -17.68 0.04
CA PRO A 447 -4.43 -18.04 1.46
C PRO A 447 -5.46 -19.11 1.81
#